data_AF-A0A7K4NFK0-F1
#
_entry.id   AF-A0A7K4NFK0-F1
#
_cell.length_a   1.000
_cell.length_b   1.000
_cell.length_c   1.000
_cell.angle_alpha   90.00
_cell.angle_beta   90.00
_cell.angle_gamma   90.00
#
_symmetry.space_group_name_H-M   'P 1'
#
loop_
_entity.id
_entity.type
_entity.pdbx_description
1 polymer ?
#
loop_
_entity_poly.entity_id
_entity_poly.type
_entity_poly.pdbx_seq_one_letter_code
_entity_poly.pdbx_strand_id
1 'polypeptide(L)' 'VPLIDKRTGQIISIVGSKIQVMDSETFETIDVDMINEELEGTLDQGKDIEYWNVMGRTKIMRIKSS' A
#
# COMPACT_ATOMS: atom_id res chain seq x y z
N VAL A 1 -0.68 -17.04 -16.15
CA VAL A 1 -1.15 -16.58 -14.82
C VAL A 1 -0.45 -15.27 -14.52
N PRO A 2 -1.13 -14.16 -14.18
CA PRO A 2 -0.46 -12.92 -13.83
C PRO A 2 0.37 -13.12 -12.57
N LEU A 3 1.60 -12.61 -12.56
CA LEU A 3 2.48 -12.67 -11.38
C LEU A 3 2.02 -11.57 -10.42
N ILE A 4 1.68 -11.98 -9.20
CA ILE A 4 1.30 -11.09 -8.12
C ILE A 4 2.48 -11.04 -7.16
N ASP A 5 3.10 -9.87 -7.04
CA ASP A 5 4.13 -9.62 -6.06
C ASP A 5 3.49 -9.01 -4.81
N LYS A 6 3.73 -9.60 -3.63
CA LYS A 6 3.12 -9.20 -2.37
C LYS A 6 4.19 -8.64 -1.45
N ARG A 7 4.03 -7.39 -1.04
CA ARG A 7 5.04 -6.65 -0.30
C ARG A 7 4.41 -5.97 0.91
N THR A 8 5.26 -5.53 1.83
CA THR A 8 4.84 -4.77 3.00
C THR A 8 5.45 -3.39 2.97
N GLY A 9 4.77 -2.42 3.55
CA GLY A 9 5.26 -1.06 3.63
C GLY A 9 4.52 -0.27 4.69
N GLN A 10 4.98 0.96 4.90
CA GLN A 10 4.36 1.91 5.81
C GLN A 10 3.77 3.07 5.02
N ILE A 11 2.55 3.49 5.37
CA ILE A 11 1.94 4.70 4.80
C ILE A 11 2.70 5.92 5.33
N ILE A 12 3.35 6.68 4.46
CA ILE A 12 4.14 7.86 4.86
C ILE A 12 3.43 9.18 4.56
N SER A 13 2.42 9.19 3.68
CA SER A 13 1.66 10.38 3.33
C SER A 13 0.29 10.03 2.75
N ILE A 14 -0.73 10.81 3.10
CA ILE A 14 -2.07 10.78 2.50
C ILE A 14 -2.47 12.23 2.19
N VAL A 15 -2.65 12.56 0.91
CA VAL A 15 -3.07 13.90 0.46
C VAL A 15 -4.21 13.77 -0.54
N GLY A 16 -5.42 14.08 -0.10
CA GLY A 16 -6.63 13.84 -0.89
C GLY A 16 -6.77 12.35 -1.20
N SER A 17 -6.75 11.99 -2.48
CA SER A 17 -6.78 10.59 -2.94
C SER A 17 -5.40 9.96 -3.18
N LYS A 18 -4.31 10.71 -2.97
CA LYS A 18 -2.95 10.21 -3.18
C LYS A 18 -2.41 9.62 -1.89
N ILE A 19 -1.96 8.38 -1.96
CA ILE A 19 -1.33 7.66 -0.84
C ILE A 19 0.07 7.28 -1.26
N GLN A 20 1.05 7.57 -0.40
CA GLN A 20 2.43 7.14 -0.59
C GLN A 20 2.81 6.13 0.48
N VAL A 21 3.45 5.05 0.04
CA VAL A 21 3.94 3.98 0.90
C VAL A 21 5.45 3.87 0.74
N MET A 22 6.15 3.72 1.87
CA MET A 22 7.55 3.30 1.87
C MET A 22 7.62 1.79 1.95
N ASP A 23 8.23 1.15 0.95
CA ASP A 23 8.42 -0.29 0.95
C ASP A 23 9.38 -0.72 2.07
N SER A 24 9.04 -1.78 2.81
CA SER A 24 9.82 -2.22 3.97
C SER A 24 11.15 -2.87 3.64
N GLU A 25 11.35 -3.33 2.40
CA GLU A 25 12.55 -4.04 1.97
C GLU A 25 13.48 -3.14 1.15
N THR A 26 12.94 -2.38 0.20
CA THR A 26 13.74 -1.50 -0.67
C THR A 26 13.83 -0.07 -0.16
N PHE A 27 12.99 0.33 0.80
CA PHE A 27 12.84 1.71 1.29
C PHE A 27 12.45 2.73 0.22
N GLU A 28 12.05 2.26 -0.97
CA GLU A 28 11.55 3.11 -2.03
C GLU A 28 10.16 3.64 -1.68
N THR A 29 9.90 4.89 -2.06
CA THR A 29 8.57 5.48 -1.96
C THR A 29 7.79 5.16 -3.22
N ILE A 30 6.62 4.56 -3.04
CA ILE A 30 5.71 4.17 -4.12
C ILE A 30 4.40 4.93 -3.99
N ASP A 31 3.85 5.34 -5.13
CA ASP A 31 2.48 5.83 -5.22
C ASP A 31 1.52 4.62 -5.29
N VAL A 32 0.41 4.72 -4.57
CA VAL A 32 -0.62 3.68 -4.51
C VAL A 32 -1.71 3.97 -5.53
N ASP A 33 -1.97 3.03 -6.44
CA ASP A 33 -3.03 3.18 -7.45
C ASP A 33 -4.42 2.89 -6.88
N MET A 34 -4.52 1.91 -5.98
CA MET A 34 -5.81 1.40 -5.50
C MET A 34 -5.74 0.98 -4.03
N ILE A 35 -6.90 1.02 -3.37
CA ILE A 35 -7.09 0.42 -2.05
C ILE A 35 -8.17 -0.65 -2.13
N ASN A 36 -8.12 -1.63 -1.24
CA ASN A 36 -9.24 -2.54 -1.03
C ASN A 36 -10.43 -1.76 -0.45
N GLU A 37 -11.63 -2.03 -0.96
CA GLU A 37 -12.87 -1.32 -0.60
C GLU A 37 -13.15 -1.44 0.90
N GLU A 38 -12.79 -2.58 1.52
CA GLU A 38 -12.91 -2.81 2.95
C GLU A 38 -12.04 -1.87 3.81
N LEU A 39 -11.07 -1.18 3.21
CA LEU A 39 -10.16 -0.26 3.90
C LEU A 39 -10.56 1.21 3.74
N GLU A 40 -11.62 1.53 3.00
CA GLU A 40 -12.06 2.91 2.81
C GLU A 40 -12.33 3.61 4.15
N GLY A 41 -11.71 4.77 4.36
CA GLY A 41 -11.82 5.54 5.60
C GLY A 41 -11.06 4.98 6.81
N THR A 42 -10.31 3.88 6.65
CA THR A 42 -9.57 3.24 7.75
C THR A 42 -8.06 3.50 7.73
N LEU A 43 -7.54 3.96 6.58
CA LEU A 43 -6.11 4.20 6.40
C LEU A 43 -5.68 5.49 7.08
N ASP A 44 -4.51 5.45 7.71
CA ASP A 44 -3.88 6.60 8.36
C ASP A 44 -2.37 6.56 8.17
N GLN A 45 -1.73 7.71 8.28
CA GLN A 45 -0.27 7.83 8.20
C GLN A 45 0.38 7.02 9.34
N GLY A 46 1.50 6.38 9.04
CA GLY A 46 2.26 5.53 9.96
C GLY A 46 1.73 4.10 10.09
N LYS A 47 0.61 3.75 9.46
CA LYS A 47 0.13 2.36 9.45
C LYS A 47 1.00 1.47 8.56
N ASP A 48 1.35 0.31 9.09
CA ASP A 48 1.96 -0.76 8.30
C ASP A 48 0.88 -1.51 7.52
N ILE A 49 1.15 -1.83 6.26
CA ILE A 49 0.21 -2.44 5.33
C ILE A 49 0.84 -3.58 4.54
N GLU A 50 -0.01 -4.42 3.95
CA GLU A 50 0.35 -5.29 2.83
C GLU A 50 -0.22 -4.70 1.54
N TYR A 51 0.63 -4.56 0.53
CA TYR A 51 0.23 -4.13 -0.81
C TYR A 51 0.67 -5.16 -1.85
N TRP A 52 -0.06 -5.23 -2.95
CA TRP A 52 0.28 -6.07 -4.09
C TRP A 52 0.74 -5.21 -5.25
N ASN A 53 1.80 -5.63 -5.94
CA ASN A 53 2.18 -5.12 -7.24
C ASN A 53 1.80 -6.15 -8.30
N VAL A 54 0.89 -5.76 -9.19
CA VAL A 54 0.42 -6.58 -10.30
C VAL A 54 0.76 -5.87 -11.60
N MET A 55 1.84 -6.30 -12.24
CA MET A 55 2.33 -5.71 -13.50
C MET A 55 2.50 -4.19 -13.42
N GLY A 56 3.07 -3.69 -12.32
CA GLY A 56 3.32 -2.26 -12.10
C GLY A 56 2.15 -1.50 -11.47
N ARG A 57 0.99 -2.13 -11.26
CA ARG A 57 -0.13 -1.52 -10.54
C ARG A 57 -0.13 -1.90 -9.07
N THR A 58 -0.20 -0.92 -8.19
CA THR A 58 -0.12 -1.11 -6.73
C THR A 58 -1.50 -1.08 -6.09
N LYS A 59 -1.81 -2.06 -5.24
CA LYS A 59 -3.06 -2.10 -4.47
C LYS A 59 -2.81 -2.41 -3.01
N ILE A 60 -3.27 -1.55 -2.08
CA ILE A 60 -3.25 -1.87 -0.65
C ILE A 60 -4.36 -2.89 -0.36
N MET A 61 -3.99 -4.01 0.26
CA MET A 61 -4.90 -5.13 0.49
C MET A 61 -5.38 -5.22 1.93
N ARG A 62 -4.52 -4.93 2.90
CA ARG A 62 -4.87 -4.92 4.34
C ARG A 62 -3.91 -4.07 5.17
N ILE A 63 -4.40 -3.58 6.32
CA ILE A 63 -3.56 -3.07 7.40
C ILE A 63 -2.94 -4.25 8.14
N LYS A 64 -1.63 -4.19 8.41
CA LYS A 64 -0.97 -5.16 9.28
C LYS A 64 -1.25 -4.79 10.73
N SER A 65 -1.84 -5.71 11.47
CA SER A 65 -1.88 -5.62 12.92
C SER A 65 -0.44 -5.77 13.46
N SER A 66 -0.06 -4.89 14.38
CA SER A 66 1.13 -5.08 15.22
C SER A 66 1.02 -6.34 16.06
#